data_AF-J2TX60-F1
#
_entry.id   AF-J2TX60-F1
#
_cell.length_a   1.000
_cell.length_b   1.000
_cell.length_c   1.000
_cell.angle_alpha   90.00
_cell.angle_beta   90.00
_cell.angle_gamma   90.00
#
_symmetry.space_group_name_H-M   'P 1'
#
loop_
_entity.id
_entity.type
_entity.pdbx_description
1 polymer ?
#
loop_
_entity_poly.entity_id
_entity_poly.type
_entity_poly.pdbx_seq_one_letter_code
_entity_poly.pdbx_strand_id
1 'polypeptide(L)'
;MSNNGYESGRLNLPFVGHCTFGKSPVCTDWDALDADVAVLGVPNDMGTQWRSGARFGPRGIREASTLFSFGHAGAYDHEDDVMYLTASDVRMVDVGDADIVHTDMATSNKNTEYAVRKILDAGVMPVVLGGDHSVHAPVIKAFEGRGPIHIIHFDAHLDFVDERHGVRYGHGNPLRRASEMNHIVGMTQMGIRNVSSSNRDDYEAAHEAGSKILSVRDVRRLGVEGVLALIPQNINYYITIDIDGFDPSIAPGTGTPSHGGFLYYEVLEIIQALAKRSKGNIVGMDLVEVAPVYDPTGMTSILAAQLLLNSIGFIFHERGLVRAAAENESLA
;
A
#
# COMPACT_ATOMS: atom_id res chain seq x y z
N MET A 1 7.22 -31.22 3.30
CA MET A 1 7.49 -30.67 4.65
C MET A 1 6.61 -29.44 4.86
N SER A 2 5.30 -29.63 4.86
CA SER A 2 4.32 -28.55 4.57
C SER A 2 3.61 -27.95 5.78
N ASN A 3 3.75 -28.55 6.97
CA ASN A 3 3.10 -28.03 8.18
C ASN A 3 4.16 -27.58 9.16
N ASN A 4 4.35 -26.26 9.26
CA ASN A 4 5.24 -25.67 10.24
C ASN A 4 4.54 -25.60 11.61
N GLY A 5 4.33 -26.73 12.28
CA GLY A 5 3.85 -26.73 13.67
C GLY A 5 4.96 -26.34 14.63
N TYR A 6 4.63 -25.83 15.84
CA TYR A 6 5.65 -25.51 16.86
C TYR A 6 6.53 -26.72 17.23
N GLU A 7 5.99 -27.94 17.15
CA GLU A 7 6.71 -29.17 17.52
C GLU A 7 7.33 -29.92 16.34
N SER A 8 6.82 -29.74 15.12
CA SER A 8 7.18 -30.54 13.94
C SER A 8 7.62 -29.72 12.71
N GLY A 9 7.53 -28.39 12.80
CA GLY A 9 7.90 -27.45 11.76
C GLY A 9 9.39 -27.17 11.71
N ARG A 10 9.86 -26.70 10.54
CA ARG A 10 11.23 -26.18 10.45
C ARG A 10 11.28 -24.84 11.19
N LEU A 11 12.23 -24.71 12.12
CA LEU A 11 12.54 -23.42 12.74
C LEU A 11 12.94 -22.41 11.65
N ASN A 12 12.09 -21.40 11.43
CA ASN A 12 12.21 -20.44 10.33
C ASN A 12 12.35 -19.00 10.87
N LEU A 13 13.38 -18.76 11.70
CA LEU A 13 13.70 -17.45 12.28
C LEU A 13 13.90 -16.36 11.19
N PRO A 14 13.71 -15.06 11.48
CA PRO A 14 13.67 -13.99 10.48
C PRO A 14 14.87 -14.01 9.52
N PHE A 15 16.07 -14.23 10.06
CA PHE A 15 17.34 -14.27 9.32
C PHE A 15 17.60 -15.56 8.50
N VAL A 16 16.69 -16.54 8.47
CA VAL A 16 16.85 -17.78 7.68
C VAL A 16 15.78 -17.92 6.60
N GLY A 17 16.14 -18.61 5.51
CA GLY A 17 15.23 -18.95 4.42
C GLY A 17 15.21 -17.92 3.30
N HIS A 18 14.22 -18.05 2.41
CA HIS A 18 14.01 -17.08 1.34
C HIS A 18 13.37 -15.80 1.89
N CYS A 19 13.83 -14.66 1.40
CA CYS A 19 13.38 -13.34 1.82
C CYS A 19 12.21 -12.86 0.95
N THR A 20 11.06 -13.51 1.10
CA THR A 20 9.78 -13.06 0.54
C THR A 20 8.98 -12.29 1.58
N PHE A 21 8.00 -11.50 1.13
CA PHE A 21 7.16 -10.71 2.03
C PHE A 21 6.39 -11.62 3.02
N GLY A 22 6.57 -11.40 4.31
CA GLY A 22 6.00 -12.22 5.38
C GLY A 22 6.45 -13.70 5.33
N LYS A 23 7.52 -14.02 4.59
CA LYS A 23 7.91 -15.38 4.20
C LYS A 23 6.82 -16.17 3.46
N SER A 24 5.97 -15.46 2.72
CA SER A 24 4.92 -16.05 1.89
C SER A 24 5.52 -16.96 0.79
N PRO A 25 4.79 -17.98 0.34
CA PRO A 25 5.19 -18.79 -0.81
C PRO A 25 5.50 -17.94 -2.05
N VAL A 26 6.53 -18.33 -2.79
CA VAL A 26 6.88 -17.72 -4.09
C VAL A 26 5.92 -18.24 -5.16
N CYS A 27 5.41 -17.34 -5.99
CA CYS A 27 4.72 -17.68 -7.24
C CYS A 27 5.46 -17.05 -8.42
N THR A 28 6.10 -17.87 -9.26
CA THR A 28 6.85 -17.39 -10.44
C THR A 28 6.04 -17.41 -11.73
N ASP A 29 4.86 -18.06 -11.73
CA ASP A 29 3.96 -18.15 -12.88
C ASP A 29 2.69 -17.35 -12.60
N TRP A 30 2.63 -16.14 -13.13
CA TRP A 30 1.51 -15.22 -12.89
C TRP A 30 0.19 -15.70 -13.52
N ASP A 31 0.23 -16.63 -14.49
CA ASP A 31 -0.98 -17.19 -15.09
C ASP A 31 -1.61 -18.31 -14.23
N ALA A 32 -0.89 -18.77 -13.20
CA ALA A 32 -1.32 -19.80 -12.26
C ALA A 32 -1.59 -19.27 -10.84
N LEU A 33 -1.85 -17.96 -10.69
CA LEU A 33 -2.13 -17.33 -9.40
C LEU A 33 -3.41 -17.89 -8.77
N ASP A 34 -3.26 -18.54 -7.61
CA ASP A 34 -4.35 -18.97 -6.74
C ASP A 34 -4.05 -18.51 -5.31
N ALA A 35 -4.43 -17.27 -5.01
CA ALA A 35 -4.19 -16.61 -3.73
C ALA A 35 -5.27 -15.55 -3.47
N ASP A 36 -5.31 -15.04 -2.25
CA ASP A 36 -6.14 -13.90 -1.89
C ASP A 36 -5.38 -12.58 -2.08
N VAL A 37 -4.07 -12.62 -1.85
CA VAL A 37 -3.13 -11.49 -1.99
C VAL A 37 -1.90 -11.90 -2.77
N ALA A 38 -1.48 -11.05 -3.71
CA ALA A 38 -0.18 -11.16 -4.38
C ALA A 38 0.66 -9.91 -4.08
N VAL A 39 1.86 -10.14 -3.54
CA VAL A 39 2.81 -9.09 -3.24
C VAL A 39 3.76 -8.92 -4.43
N LEU A 40 3.78 -7.72 -5.01
CA LEU A 40 4.58 -7.36 -6.19
C LEU A 40 5.52 -6.21 -5.82
N GLY A 41 6.81 -6.34 -6.09
CA GLY A 41 7.72 -5.20 -6.01
C GLY A 41 7.78 -4.41 -7.32
N VAL A 42 7.92 -3.09 -7.22
CA VAL A 42 8.13 -2.20 -8.38
C VAL A 42 9.36 -1.33 -8.08
N PRO A 43 10.59 -1.87 -8.24
CA PRO A 43 11.83 -1.22 -7.81
C PRO A 43 12.28 -0.11 -8.78
N ASN A 44 11.46 0.93 -8.92
CA ASN A 44 11.70 2.05 -9.84
C ASN A 44 11.71 3.39 -9.08
N ASP A 45 12.83 4.11 -9.10
CA ASP A 45 12.96 5.45 -8.51
C ASP A 45 13.46 6.51 -9.53
N MET A 46 13.26 6.25 -10.83
CA MET A 46 13.69 7.14 -11.92
C MET A 46 12.90 8.45 -11.99
N GLY A 47 11.75 8.54 -11.31
CA GLY A 47 10.88 9.70 -11.23
C GLY A 47 11.19 10.65 -10.07
N THR A 48 12.15 10.31 -9.19
CA THR A 48 12.55 11.13 -8.03
C THR A 48 13.21 12.45 -8.42
N GLN A 49 12.95 13.50 -7.64
CA GLN A 49 13.51 14.85 -7.87
C GLN A 49 14.65 15.24 -6.92
N TRP A 50 14.83 14.52 -5.81
CA TRP A 50 15.88 14.82 -4.84
C TRP A 50 16.79 13.64 -4.57
N ARG A 51 16.42 12.75 -3.65
CA ARG A 51 17.23 11.61 -3.24
C ARG A 51 16.70 10.32 -3.85
N SER A 52 17.53 9.65 -4.66
CA SER A 52 17.30 8.28 -5.10
C SER A 52 17.48 7.28 -3.97
N GLY A 53 16.97 6.07 -4.12
CA GLY A 53 17.16 4.99 -3.15
C GLY A 53 15.93 4.11 -2.99
N ALA A 54 14.75 4.62 -3.38
CA ALA A 54 13.48 3.92 -3.28
C ALA A 54 13.43 2.65 -4.15
N ARG A 55 14.27 2.52 -5.19
CA ARG A 55 14.42 1.26 -5.93
C ARG A 55 14.82 0.05 -5.05
N PHE A 56 15.39 0.30 -3.87
CA PHE A 56 15.72 -0.75 -2.90
C PHE A 56 14.62 -0.97 -1.84
N GLY A 57 13.57 -0.14 -1.85
CA GLY A 57 12.40 -0.24 -0.98
C GLY A 57 11.76 -1.63 -0.98
N PRO A 58 11.45 -2.25 -2.14
CA PRO A 58 10.79 -3.56 -2.16
C PRO A 58 11.60 -4.65 -1.45
N ARG A 59 12.93 -4.60 -1.57
CA ARG A 59 13.83 -5.55 -0.90
C ARG A 59 13.91 -5.27 0.61
N GLY A 60 14.05 -4.01 1.01
CA GLY A 60 14.09 -3.61 2.41
C GLY A 60 12.81 -3.99 3.15
N ILE A 61 11.65 -3.77 2.53
CA ILE A 61 10.35 -4.13 3.09
C ILE A 61 10.21 -5.66 3.22
N ARG A 62 10.59 -6.44 2.21
CA ARG A 62 10.60 -7.91 2.32
C ARG A 62 11.48 -8.40 3.46
N GLU A 63 12.70 -7.88 3.56
CA GLU A 63 13.63 -8.24 4.63
C GLU A 63 13.07 -7.93 6.01
N ALA A 64 12.56 -6.70 6.20
CA ALA A 64 11.95 -6.30 7.46
C ALA A 64 10.71 -7.12 7.80
N SER A 65 9.89 -7.51 6.81
CA SER A 65 8.68 -8.31 7.03
C SER A 65 8.95 -9.70 7.60
N THR A 66 10.17 -10.24 7.43
CA THR A 66 10.55 -11.53 8.02
C THR A 66 10.56 -11.51 9.55
N LEU A 67 10.66 -10.32 10.17
CA LEU A 67 10.52 -10.13 11.62
C LEU A 67 9.13 -10.52 12.12
N PHE A 68 8.11 -10.37 11.27
CA PHE A 68 6.71 -10.55 11.62
C PHE A 68 6.12 -11.86 11.08
N SER A 69 6.94 -12.75 10.51
CA SER A 69 6.50 -14.04 9.97
C SER A 69 6.33 -15.13 11.04
N PHE A 70 6.22 -14.76 12.31
CA PHE A 70 6.02 -15.70 13.42
C PHE A 70 4.54 -15.83 13.75
N GLY A 71 4.07 -17.06 13.91
CA GLY A 71 2.65 -17.33 14.12
C GLY A 71 2.11 -18.21 13.01
N HIS A 72 2.42 -19.51 13.09
CA HIS A 72 2.02 -20.49 12.08
C HIS A 72 0.50 -20.65 11.94
N ALA A 73 -0.27 -20.15 12.91
CA ALA A 73 -1.72 -20.16 12.94
C ALA A 73 -2.35 -18.77 12.68
N GLY A 74 -1.54 -17.73 12.46
CA GLY A 74 -1.95 -16.33 12.45
C GLY A 74 -1.20 -15.49 13.47
N ALA A 75 -1.50 -14.19 13.49
CA ALA A 75 -0.95 -13.18 14.39
C ALA A 75 -2.03 -12.69 15.35
N TYR A 76 -1.90 -13.03 16.63
CA TYR A 76 -2.85 -12.61 17.66
C TYR A 76 -2.56 -11.17 18.10
N ASP A 77 -3.58 -10.32 18.06
CA ASP A 77 -3.57 -8.99 18.65
C ASP A 77 -4.45 -8.94 19.90
N HIS A 78 -3.82 -8.58 21.01
CA HIS A 78 -4.49 -8.45 22.30
C HIS A 78 -5.34 -7.18 22.44
N GLU A 79 -5.07 -6.14 21.64
CA GLU A 79 -5.86 -4.89 21.71
C GLU A 79 -7.26 -5.12 21.13
N ASP A 80 -7.36 -5.98 20.12
CA ASP A 80 -8.61 -6.36 19.46
C ASP A 80 -9.21 -7.68 19.97
N ASP A 81 -8.42 -8.52 20.66
CA ASP A 81 -8.75 -9.93 20.96
C ASP A 81 -9.08 -10.74 19.69
N VAL A 82 -8.24 -10.57 18.66
CA VAL A 82 -8.43 -11.17 17.33
C VAL A 82 -7.16 -11.87 16.86
N MET A 83 -7.32 -13.02 16.21
CA MET A 83 -6.25 -13.66 15.43
C MET A 83 -6.36 -13.20 13.98
N TYR A 84 -5.41 -12.39 13.52
CA TYR A 84 -5.29 -11.93 12.14
C TYR A 84 -4.42 -12.86 11.29
N LEU A 85 -4.46 -12.69 9.97
CA LEU A 85 -3.59 -13.40 9.01
C LEU A 85 -3.65 -14.94 9.17
N THR A 86 -4.79 -15.48 9.57
CA THR A 86 -4.97 -16.94 9.64
C THR A 86 -5.03 -17.53 8.24
N ALA A 87 -4.66 -18.81 8.09
CA ALA A 87 -4.75 -19.51 6.81
C ALA A 87 -6.19 -19.63 6.26
N SER A 88 -7.20 -19.51 7.13
CA SER A 88 -8.62 -19.45 6.74
C SER A 88 -9.07 -18.06 6.27
N ASP A 89 -8.38 -17.00 6.69
CA ASP A 89 -8.74 -15.63 6.32
C ASP A 89 -8.08 -15.20 5.01
N VAL A 90 -6.79 -15.52 4.84
CA VAL A 90 -5.98 -15.02 3.73
C VAL A 90 -4.87 -15.99 3.31
N ARG A 91 -4.77 -16.23 2.00
CA ARG A 91 -3.62 -16.86 1.34
C ARG A 91 -2.79 -15.80 0.62
N MET A 92 -1.54 -15.62 1.07
CA MET A 92 -0.62 -14.65 0.46
C MET A 92 0.44 -15.36 -0.38
N VAL A 93 0.81 -14.76 -1.51
CA VAL A 93 1.96 -15.16 -2.33
C VAL A 93 2.84 -13.96 -2.66
N ASP A 94 4.15 -14.17 -2.80
CA ASP A 94 5.10 -13.18 -3.32
C ASP A 94 5.39 -13.50 -4.79
N VAL A 95 5.08 -12.56 -5.68
CA VAL A 95 5.19 -12.75 -7.13
C VAL A 95 6.47 -12.18 -7.73
N GLY A 96 7.40 -11.76 -6.87
CA GLY A 96 8.64 -11.11 -7.28
C GLY A 96 8.43 -9.65 -7.65
N ASP A 97 9.15 -9.17 -8.66
CA ASP A 97 9.17 -7.76 -9.06
C ASP A 97 8.68 -7.58 -10.49
N ALA A 98 8.11 -6.42 -10.80
CA ALA A 98 7.90 -5.99 -12.17
C ALA A 98 9.25 -5.71 -12.85
N ASP A 99 9.33 -6.00 -14.15
CA ASP A 99 10.56 -5.77 -14.93
C ASP A 99 10.81 -4.27 -15.14
N ILE A 100 11.85 -3.73 -14.51
CA ILE A 100 12.25 -2.32 -14.64
C ILE A 100 13.38 -2.17 -15.64
N VAL A 101 13.16 -1.36 -16.67
CA VAL A 101 14.16 -1.06 -17.71
C VAL A 101 14.87 0.23 -17.35
N HIS A 102 16.17 0.14 -17.10
CA HIS A 102 17.00 1.30 -16.73
C HIS A 102 16.81 2.46 -17.71
N THR A 103 16.59 3.65 -17.18
CA THR A 103 16.35 4.91 -17.92
C THR A 103 15.10 4.96 -18.81
N ASP A 104 14.37 3.84 -18.96
CA ASP A 104 13.16 3.77 -19.79
C ASP A 104 11.92 3.67 -18.89
N MET A 105 11.46 4.84 -18.48
CA MET A 105 10.27 5.00 -17.66
C MET A 105 9.01 4.48 -18.36
N ALA A 106 8.91 4.66 -19.67
CA ALA A 106 7.72 4.28 -20.43
C ALA A 106 7.56 2.76 -20.51
N THR A 107 8.63 2.03 -20.78
CA THR A 107 8.62 0.56 -20.79
C THR A 107 8.43 0.02 -19.37
N SER A 108 9.11 0.59 -18.37
CA SER A 108 8.92 0.21 -16.96
C SER A 108 7.46 0.37 -16.51
N ASN A 109 6.80 1.47 -16.87
CA ASN A 109 5.37 1.68 -16.59
C ASN A 109 4.47 0.63 -17.25
N LYS A 110 4.76 0.24 -18.50
CA LYS A 110 4.00 -0.82 -19.19
C LYS A 110 4.18 -2.18 -18.52
N ASN A 111 5.40 -2.50 -18.07
CA ASN A 111 5.69 -3.75 -17.39
C ASN A 111 5.00 -3.81 -16.01
N THR A 112 5.02 -2.70 -15.27
CA THR A 112 4.26 -2.58 -14.00
C THR A 112 2.76 -2.75 -14.24
N GLU A 113 2.17 -2.06 -15.21
CA GLU A 113 0.76 -2.19 -15.56
C GLU A 113 0.42 -3.64 -15.92
N TYR A 114 1.25 -4.30 -16.74
CA TYR A 114 1.06 -5.69 -17.13
C TYR A 114 1.08 -6.65 -15.93
N ALA A 115 2.05 -6.51 -15.02
CA ALA A 115 2.16 -7.34 -13.83
C ALA A 115 0.92 -7.20 -12.92
N VAL A 116 0.46 -5.96 -12.68
CA VAL A 116 -0.74 -5.71 -11.87
C VAL A 116 -2.00 -6.25 -12.56
N ARG A 117 -2.12 -6.11 -13.89
CA ARG A 117 -3.26 -6.70 -14.63
C ARG A 117 -3.31 -8.22 -14.47
N LYS A 118 -2.18 -8.92 -14.51
CA LYS A 118 -2.14 -10.38 -14.28
C LYS A 118 -2.67 -10.77 -12.90
N ILE A 119 -2.28 -10.03 -11.86
CA ILE A 119 -2.80 -10.23 -10.49
C ILE A 119 -4.32 -10.00 -10.45
N LEU A 120 -4.79 -8.90 -11.03
CA LEU A 120 -6.20 -8.53 -11.04
C LEU A 120 -7.07 -9.51 -11.87
N ASP A 121 -6.56 -10.01 -12.99
CA ASP A 121 -7.25 -10.96 -13.87
C ASP A 121 -7.45 -12.32 -13.19
N ALA A 122 -6.56 -12.69 -12.26
CA ALA A 122 -6.71 -13.85 -11.39
C ALA A 122 -7.69 -13.62 -10.20
N GLY A 123 -8.27 -12.42 -10.07
CA GLY A 123 -9.16 -12.08 -8.95
C GLY A 123 -8.42 -11.88 -7.61
N VAL A 124 -7.10 -11.69 -7.66
CA VAL A 124 -6.24 -11.55 -6.48
C VAL A 124 -6.04 -10.08 -6.15
N MET A 125 -5.96 -9.72 -4.86
CA MET A 125 -5.69 -8.35 -4.43
C MET A 125 -4.18 -8.03 -4.55
N PRO A 126 -3.78 -7.01 -5.34
CA PRO A 126 -2.37 -6.60 -5.39
C PRO A 126 -1.98 -5.79 -4.16
N VAL A 127 -0.83 -6.15 -3.57
CA VAL A 127 -0.09 -5.35 -2.59
C VAL A 127 1.25 -4.99 -3.22
N VAL A 128 1.43 -3.72 -3.58
CA VAL A 128 2.60 -3.25 -4.32
C VAL A 128 3.62 -2.65 -3.37
N LEU A 129 4.81 -3.23 -3.33
CA LEU A 129 5.98 -2.64 -2.68
C LEU A 129 6.64 -1.70 -3.68
N GLY A 130 6.54 -0.41 -3.43
CA GLY A 130 6.89 0.62 -4.40
C GLY A 130 8.38 0.91 -4.49
N GLY A 131 8.72 1.65 -5.54
CA GLY A 131 9.88 2.52 -5.60
C GLY A 131 9.44 3.93 -5.24
N ASP A 132 9.77 4.93 -6.06
CA ASP A 132 9.23 6.27 -5.87
C ASP A 132 7.71 6.33 -6.17
N HIS A 133 7.03 7.41 -5.81
CA HIS A 133 5.56 7.47 -5.94
C HIS A 133 5.06 7.44 -7.40
N SER A 134 5.94 7.65 -8.39
CA SER A 134 5.52 7.60 -9.81
C SER A 134 4.99 6.23 -10.22
N VAL A 135 5.35 5.17 -9.49
CA VAL A 135 4.86 3.80 -9.71
C VAL A 135 3.36 3.66 -9.49
N HIS A 136 2.73 4.56 -8.72
CA HIS A 136 1.27 4.53 -8.51
C HIS A 136 0.50 4.72 -9.83
N ALA A 137 1.00 5.57 -10.75
CA ALA A 137 0.32 5.84 -12.01
C ALA A 137 0.09 4.59 -12.90
N PRO A 138 1.10 3.75 -13.22
CA PRO A 138 0.86 2.50 -13.95
C PRO A 138 0.09 1.45 -13.13
N VAL A 139 0.26 1.43 -11.80
CA VAL A 139 -0.48 0.50 -10.92
C VAL A 139 -1.97 0.79 -10.97
N ILE A 140 -2.38 2.04 -10.78
CA ILE A 140 -3.80 2.41 -10.78
C ILE A 140 -4.42 2.35 -12.18
N LYS A 141 -3.62 2.54 -13.22
CA LYS A 141 -4.05 2.33 -14.61
C LYS A 141 -4.47 0.88 -14.89
N ALA A 142 -3.82 -0.11 -14.25
CA ALA A 142 -4.18 -1.51 -14.40
C ALA A 142 -5.61 -1.85 -13.92
N PHE A 143 -6.22 -0.99 -13.10
CA PHE A 143 -7.61 -1.11 -12.64
C PHE A 143 -8.65 -0.59 -13.66
N GLU A 144 -8.25 -0.23 -14.87
CA GLU A 144 -9.17 0.14 -15.94
C GLU A 144 -10.27 -0.92 -16.13
N GLY A 145 -11.53 -0.49 -16.11
CA GLY A 145 -12.70 -1.37 -16.17
C GLY A 145 -13.13 -1.99 -14.82
N ARG A 146 -12.43 -1.70 -13.71
CA ARG A 146 -12.69 -2.23 -12.35
C ARG A 146 -13.15 -1.15 -11.36
N GLY A 147 -13.61 0.00 -11.89
CA GLY A 147 -14.19 1.11 -11.13
C GLY A 147 -15.65 0.88 -10.71
N PRO A 148 -16.25 1.82 -9.97
CA PRO A 148 -15.66 3.07 -9.48
C PRO A 148 -14.74 2.84 -8.26
N ILE A 149 -13.60 3.55 -8.21
CA ILE A 149 -12.61 3.49 -7.13
C ILE A 149 -12.39 4.88 -6.53
N HIS A 150 -12.33 4.93 -5.20
CA HIS A 150 -11.91 6.10 -4.42
C HIS A 150 -10.53 5.84 -3.81
N ILE A 151 -9.59 6.77 -4.02
CA ILE A 151 -8.22 6.62 -3.52
C ILE A 151 -8.10 7.16 -2.09
N ILE A 152 -7.48 6.38 -1.21
CA ILE A 152 -7.09 6.78 0.14
C ILE A 152 -5.58 7.00 0.11
N HIS A 153 -5.17 8.24 0.33
CA HIS A 153 -3.80 8.68 0.12
C HIS A 153 -3.20 9.23 1.40
N PHE A 154 -2.14 8.59 1.90
CA PHE A 154 -1.37 9.05 3.05
C PHE A 154 -0.03 9.56 2.58
N ASP A 155 0.23 10.85 2.72
CA ASP A 155 1.41 11.51 2.12
C ASP A 155 1.64 12.89 2.77
N ALA A 156 2.87 13.39 2.76
CA ALA A 156 3.17 14.78 3.02
C ALA A 156 2.86 15.72 1.84
N HIS A 157 2.88 15.19 0.62
CA HIS A 157 2.79 15.88 -0.65
C HIS A 157 1.46 15.59 -1.38
N LEU A 158 1.05 16.49 -2.27
CA LEU A 158 -0.24 16.34 -2.96
C LEU A 158 -0.12 15.46 -4.20
N ASP A 159 1.07 15.38 -4.79
CA ASP A 159 1.39 14.55 -5.95
C ASP A 159 0.46 14.70 -7.14
N PHE A 160 0.03 15.96 -7.31
CA PHE A 160 -1.00 16.38 -8.26
C PHE A 160 -0.48 17.33 -9.34
N VAL A 161 0.84 17.43 -9.50
CA VAL A 161 1.44 18.27 -10.54
C VAL A 161 1.08 17.71 -11.91
N ASP A 162 0.61 18.54 -12.85
CA ASP A 162 0.35 18.08 -14.22
C ASP A 162 1.64 17.72 -14.95
N GLU A 163 2.52 18.71 -15.07
CA GLU A 163 3.78 18.62 -15.80
C GLU A 163 4.84 19.48 -15.12
N ARG A 164 6.07 18.96 -15.03
CA ARG A 164 7.24 19.73 -14.62
C ARG A 164 8.35 19.56 -15.66
N HIS A 165 8.64 20.63 -16.42
CA HIS A 165 9.68 20.63 -17.47
C HIS A 165 9.54 19.47 -18.49
N GLY A 166 8.33 19.18 -18.97
CA GLY A 166 8.08 18.06 -19.90
C GLY A 166 7.84 16.70 -19.24
N VAL A 167 7.98 16.59 -17.91
CA VAL A 167 7.78 15.34 -17.18
C VAL A 167 6.35 15.28 -16.63
N ARG A 168 5.58 14.27 -17.06
CA ARG A 168 4.21 13.96 -16.58
C ARG A 168 4.10 12.66 -15.77
N TYR A 169 5.20 11.92 -15.64
CA TYR A 169 5.28 10.61 -14.96
C TYR A 169 6.49 10.56 -14.01
N GLY A 170 6.68 11.62 -13.24
CA GLY A 170 7.58 11.66 -12.08
C GLY A 170 6.80 11.48 -10.77
N HIS A 171 7.51 11.44 -9.65
CA HIS A 171 6.89 11.10 -8.37
C HIS A 171 5.87 12.13 -7.88
N GLY A 172 5.96 13.41 -8.26
CA GLY A 172 4.94 14.42 -7.92
C GLY A 172 3.73 14.50 -8.87
N ASN A 173 3.59 13.57 -9.82
CA ASN A 173 2.50 13.53 -10.81
C ASN A 173 1.40 12.44 -10.65
N PRO A 174 1.58 11.36 -9.87
CA PRO A 174 0.79 10.14 -10.03
C PRO A 174 -0.70 10.31 -9.71
N LEU A 175 -1.06 11.13 -8.72
CA LEU A 175 -2.46 11.35 -8.36
C LEU A 175 -3.18 12.22 -9.39
N ARG A 176 -2.47 13.14 -10.04
CA ARG A 176 -3.00 13.86 -11.20
C ARG A 176 -3.24 12.93 -12.38
N ARG A 177 -2.34 11.97 -12.64
CA ARG A 177 -2.58 10.92 -13.65
C ARG A 177 -3.79 10.06 -13.29
N ALA A 178 -3.95 9.72 -12.02
CA ALA A 178 -5.10 8.94 -11.53
C ALA A 178 -6.43 9.70 -11.75
N SER A 179 -6.48 11.01 -11.47
CA SER A 179 -7.69 11.81 -11.66
C SER A 179 -8.16 11.94 -13.11
N GLU A 180 -7.28 11.68 -14.08
CA GLU A 180 -7.60 11.70 -15.50
C GLU A 180 -8.28 10.39 -15.96
N MET A 181 -8.40 9.39 -15.08
CA MET A 181 -8.94 8.06 -15.39
C MET A 181 -10.41 7.93 -14.97
N ASN A 182 -11.26 7.46 -15.89
CA ASN A 182 -12.71 7.34 -15.66
C ASN A 182 -13.12 6.38 -14.53
N HIS A 183 -12.26 5.43 -14.15
CA HIS A 183 -12.53 4.49 -13.05
C HIS A 183 -12.18 5.06 -11.68
N ILE A 184 -11.54 6.24 -11.61
CA ILE A 184 -11.24 6.96 -10.37
C ILE A 184 -12.26 8.07 -10.20
N VAL A 185 -13.00 8.05 -9.09
CA VAL A 185 -14.11 9.00 -8.87
C VAL A 185 -13.80 10.06 -7.81
N GLY A 186 -12.64 9.96 -7.16
CA GLY A 186 -12.22 10.89 -6.13
C GLY A 186 -11.09 10.33 -5.29
N MET A 187 -10.60 11.16 -4.37
CA MET A 187 -9.55 10.79 -3.44
C MET A 187 -9.67 11.53 -2.12
N THR A 188 -9.24 10.88 -1.04
CA THR A 188 -9.06 11.49 0.28
C THR A 188 -7.58 11.49 0.58
N GLN A 189 -6.97 12.67 0.50
CA GLN A 189 -5.54 12.89 0.66
C GLN A 189 -5.26 13.44 2.06
N MET A 190 -4.45 12.73 2.82
CA MET A 190 -4.24 12.93 4.25
C MET A 190 -2.76 13.07 4.55
N GLY A 191 -2.42 14.10 5.34
CA GLY A 191 -1.05 14.36 5.77
C GLY A 191 -0.39 15.54 5.07
N ILE A 192 -1.09 16.15 4.10
CA ILE A 192 -0.59 17.24 3.27
C ILE A 192 -0.14 18.42 4.14
N ARG A 193 1.13 18.81 4.02
CA ARG A 193 1.73 19.80 4.93
C ARG A 193 2.91 20.54 4.34
N ASN A 194 3.37 21.55 5.08
CA ASN A 194 4.54 22.38 4.80
C ASN A 194 4.49 23.13 3.46
N VAL A 195 5.41 24.10 3.31
CA VAL A 195 5.57 24.85 2.04
C VAL A 195 6.17 23.92 0.98
N SER A 196 5.72 24.08 -0.27
CA SER A 196 6.17 23.30 -1.44
C SER A 196 5.58 21.90 -1.61
N SER A 197 4.59 21.49 -0.80
CA SER A 197 3.84 20.24 -1.05
C SER A 197 2.97 20.27 -2.31
N SER A 198 2.53 21.47 -2.70
CA SER A 198 1.82 21.74 -3.96
C SER A 198 1.93 23.22 -4.32
N ASN A 199 1.72 23.56 -5.59
CA ASN A 199 1.40 24.92 -5.99
C ASN A 199 -0.13 25.16 -5.87
N ARG A 200 -0.57 26.42 -6.02
CA ARG A 200 -1.99 26.79 -5.89
C ARG A 200 -2.85 26.16 -6.99
N ASP A 201 -2.41 26.21 -8.23
CA ASP A 201 -3.15 25.71 -9.39
C ASP A 201 -3.35 24.19 -9.31
N ASP A 202 -2.32 23.45 -8.88
CA ASP A 202 -2.39 22.00 -8.65
C ASP A 202 -3.33 21.65 -7.49
N TYR A 203 -3.38 22.48 -6.44
CA TYR A 203 -4.32 22.32 -5.33
C TYR A 203 -5.78 22.55 -5.77
N GLU A 204 -6.01 23.58 -6.58
CA GLU A 204 -7.33 23.89 -7.15
C GLU A 204 -7.77 22.78 -8.11
N ALA A 205 -6.87 22.31 -8.99
CA ALA A 205 -7.12 21.18 -9.88
C ALA A 205 -7.45 19.88 -9.12
N ALA A 206 -6.77 19.61 -8.00
CA ALA A 206 -7.11 18.46 -7.15
C ALA A 206 -8.53 18.60 -6.58
N HIS A 207 -8.90 19.79 -6.12
CA HIS A 207 -10.26 20.02 -5.61
C HIS A 207 -11.33 19.87 -6.69
N GLU A 208 -11.09 20.40 -7.90
CA GLU A 208 -11.97 20.24 -9.07
C GLU A 208 -12.10 18.78 -9.49
N ALA A 209 -11.05 17.98 -9.33
CA ALA A 209 -11.05 16.53 -9.56
C ALA A 209 -11.73 15.73 -8.43
N GLY A 210 -12.28 16.38 -7.41
CA GLY A 210 -13.01 15.74 -6.31
C GLY A 210 -12.14 15.33 -5.12
N SER A 211 -10.91 15.84 -4.99
CA SER A 211 -10.05 15.57 -3.85
C SER A 211 -10.55 16.22 -2.56
N LYS A 212 -10.62 15.41 -1.50
CA LYS A 212 -10.70 15.88 -0.12
C LYS A 212 -9.30 15.92 0.47
N ILE A 213 -8.77 17.12 0.69
CA ILE A 213 -7.41 17.34 1.17
C ILE A 213 -7.42 17.68 2.67
N LEU A 214 -6.66 16.93 3.46
CA LEU A 214 -6.57 17.05 4.91
C LEU A 214 -5.10 17.12 5.34
N SER A 215 -4.76 18.12 6.15
CA SER A 215 -3.46 18.15 6.82
C SER A 215 -3.42 17.16 8.00
N VAL A 216 -2.22 16.86 8.51
CA VAL A 216 -2.07 16.09 9.76
C VAL A 216 -2.84 16.74 10.91
N ARG A 217 -2.90 18.08 10.96
CA ARG A 217 -3.66 18.82 11.99
C ARG A 217 -5.16 18.61 11.85
N ASP A 218 -5.66 18.52 10.62
CA ASP A 218 -7.07 18.26 10.37
C ASP A 218 -7.43 16.84 10.76
N VAL A 219 -6.61 15.85 10.37
CA VAL A 219 -6.79 14.44 10.75
C VAL A 219 -6.81 14.28 12.27
N ARG A 220 -5.84 14.87 12.99
CA ARG A 220 -5.80 14.86 14.47
C ARG A 220 -7.03 15.50 15.10
N ARG A 221 -7.51 16.61 14.55
CA ARG A 221 -8.70 17.32 15.05
C ARG A 221 -9.98 16.51 14.81
N LEU A 222 -10.07 15.84 13.67
CA LEU A 222 -11.23 15.05 13.27
C LEU A 222 -11.28 13.69 13.99
N GLY A 223 -10.12 13.11 14.29
CA GLY A 223 -10.00 11.71 14.70
C GLY A 223 -10.45 10.75 13.59
N VAL A 224 -10.37 9.45 13.88
CA VAL A 224 -10.70 8.37 12.93
C VAL A 224 -12.14 8.52 12.41
N GLU A 225 -13.13 8.66 13.29
CA GLU A 225 -14.54 8.79 12.90
C GLU A 225 -14.82 10.03 12.04
N GLY A 226 -14.20 11.17 12.37
CA GLY A 226 -14.36 12.40 11.60
C GLY A 226 -13.72 12.31 10.21
N VAL A 227 -12.59 11.62 10.08
CA VAL A 227 -11.98 11.33 8.77
C VAL A 227 -12.85 10.38 7.96
N LEU A 228 -13.32 9.28 8.58
CA LEU A 228 -14.20 8.32 7.94
C LEU A 228 -15.47 8.98 7.40
N ALA A 229 -16.08 9.90 8.14
CA ALA A 229 -17.28 10.63 7.69
C ALA A 229 -17.08 11.42 6.38
N LEU A 230 -15.83 11.73 6.01
CA LEU A 230 -15.50 12.45 4.77
C LEU A 230 -15.19 11.52 3.59
N ILE A 231 -15.00 10.22 3.83
CA ILE A 231 -14.71 9.23 2.80
C ILE A 231 -16.06 8.67 2.29
N PRO A 232 -16.32 8.66 0.96
CA PRO A 232 -17.56 8.13 0.40
C PRO A 232 -17.73 6.65 0.73
N GLN A 233 -18.98 6.19 0.87
CA GLN A 233 -19.31 4.80 1.20
C GLN A 233 -19.78 4.02 -0.04
N ASN A 234 -19.87 2.69 0.08
CA ASN A 234 -20.36 1.78 -0.97
C ASN A 234 -19.59 1.90 -2.29
N ILE A 235 -18.27 2.05 -2.18
CA ILE A 235 -17.33 2.15 -3.29
C ILE A 235 -16.10 1.28 -3.02
N ASN A 236 -15.35 0.95 -4.08
CA ASN A 236 -14.06 0.29 -3.96
C ASN A 236 -12.99 1.29 -3.48
N TYR A 237 -12.17 0.89 -2.52
CA TYR A 237 -11.07 1.73 -2.04
C TYR A 237 -9.72 1.19 -2.52
N TYR A 238 -8.86 2.07 -3.01
CA TYR A 238 -7.45 1.77 -3.22
C TYR A 238 -6.61 2.60 -2.24
N ILE A 239 -5.69 1.97 -1.51
CA ILE A 239 -4.86 2.67 -0.52
C ILE A 239 -3.46 2.89 -1.12
N THR A 240 -2.99 4.13 -1.18
CA THR A 240 -1.59 4.45 -1.49
C THR A 240 -0.96 5.16 -0.30
N ILE A 241 0.19 4.65 0.13
CA ILE A 241 0.90 5.10 1.33
C ILE A 241 2.29 5.55 0.90
N ASP A 242 2.51 6.87 0.88
CA ASP A 242 3.85 7.42 0.89
C ASP A 242 4.41 7.34 2.31
N ILE A 243 5.58 6.71 2.47
CA ILE A 243 6.22 6.59 3.77
C ILE A 243 6.59 7.96 4.38
N ASP A 244 6.77 8.99 3.56
CA ASP A 244 7.03 10.36 4.02
C ASP A 244 5.80 11.07 4.61
N GLY A 245 4.60 10.46 4.48
CA GLY A 245 3.42 10.83 5.25
C GLY A 245 3.64 10.71 6.76
N PHE A 246 4.51 9.79 7.19
CA PHE A 246 4.93 9.65 8.59
C PHE A 246 5.96 10.70 9.00
N ASP A 247 6.03 10.96 10.30
CA ASP A 247 7.04 11.88 10.81
C ASP A 247 8.46 11.30 10.63
N PRO A 248 9.45 12.10 10.18
CA PRO A 248 10.82 11.63 10.00
C PRO A 248 11.48 11.07 11.27
N SER A 249 10.93 11.35 12.46
CA SER A 249 11.39 10.74 13.72
C SER A 249 11.13 9.23 13.80
N ILE A 250 10.17 8.69 13.03
CA ILE A 250 9.85 7.25 12.98
C ILE A 250 10.06 6.62 11.60
N ALA A 251 10.09 7.43 10.55
CA ALA A 251 10.30 7.00 9.17
C ALA A 251 11.31 7.91 8.43
N PRO A 252 12.59 7.99 8.86
CA PRO A 252 13.58 8.87 8.23
C PRO A 252 14.01 8.42 6.82
N GLY A 253 13.82 7.14 6.48
CA GLY A 253 14.30 6.49 5.28
C GLY A 253 13.43 6.76 4.05
N THR A 254 13.38 8.00 3.59
CA THR A 254 12.60 8.42 2.41
C THR A 254 13.36 9.42 1.53
N GLY A 255 12.89 9.62 0.29
CA GLY A 255 13.31 10.68 -0.61
C GLY A 255 13.21 12.05 0.06
N THR A 256 12.00 12.52 0.39
CA THR A 256 11.66 13.91 0.77
C THR A 256 10.96 14.02 2.15
N PRO A 257 11.67 13.89 3.28
CA PRO A 257 11.10 13.81 4.61
C PRO A 257 10.53 15.18 5.00
N SER A 258 9.33 15.16 5.57
CA SER A 258 8.59 16.37 5.91
C SER A 258 8.17 16.34 7.38
N HIS A 259 8.67 17.27 8.20
CA HIS A 259 8.40 17.29 9.64
C HIS A 259 6.92 17.54 9.97
N GLY A 260 6.49 17.06 11.15
CA GLY A 260 5.12 17.20 11.64
C GLY A 260 4.17 16.17 11.01
N GLY A 261 4.70 14.99 10.68
CA GLY A 261 3.96 13.90 10.05
C GLY A 261 3.12 13.08 11.04
N PHE A 262 2.54 12.00 10.51
CA PHE A 262 1.80 11.03 11.32
C PHE A 262 2.74 10.19 12.19
N LEU A 263 2.22 9.79 13.34
CA LEU A 263 2.72 8.63 14.08
C LEU A 263 2.01 7.36 13.61
N TYR A 264 2.58 6.21 13.97
CA TYR A 264 2.15 4.90 13.48
C TYR A 264 0.63 4.64 13.62
N TYR A 265 0.09 4.81 14.84
CA TYR A 265 -1.33 4.51 15.12
C TYR A 265 -2.30 5.41 14.36
N GLU A 266 -1.94 6.66 14.04
CA GLU A 266 -2.84 7.57 13.33
C GLU A 266 -3.21 7.05 11.94
N VAL A 267 -2.26 6.42 11.23
CA VAL A 267 -2.51 5.80 9.92
C VAL A 267 -3.13 4.42 10.09
N LEU A 268 -2.60 3.61 11.01
CA LEU A 268 -3.06 2.24 11.26
C LEU A 268 -4.56 2.19 11.60
N GLU A 269 -5.01 3.02 12.54
CA GLU A 269 -6.40 3.03 13.02
C GLU A 269 -7.36 3.51 11.92
N ILE A 270 -6.96 4.45 11.07
CA ILE A 270 -7.77 4.89 9.92
C ILE A 270 -7.95 3.73 8.94
N ILE A 271 -6.88 2.98 8.64
CA ILE A 271 -6.94 1.81 7.75
C ILE A 271 -7.83 0.72 8.35
N GLN A 272 -7.65 0.41 9.64
CA GLN A 272 -8.46 -0.60 10.34
C GLN A 272 -9.95 -0.23 10.33
N ALA A 273 -10.27 1.02 10.68
CA ALA A 273 -11.65 1.47 10.73
C ALA A 273 -12.28 1.57 9.32
N LEU A 274 -11.49 1.91 8.29
CA LEU A 274 -11.94 1.83 6.91
C LEU A 274 -12.21 0.39 6.47
N ALA A 275 -11.33 -0.56 6.80
CA ALA A 275 -11.52 -1.98 6.51
C ALA A 275 -12.82 -2.48 7.14
N LYS A 276 -13.05 -2.19 8.43
CA LYS A 276 -14.29 -2.53 9.13
C LYS A 276 -15.53 -1.90 8.51
N ARG A 277 -15.53 -0.59 8.31
CA ARG A 277 -16.68 0.13 7.72
C ARG A 277 -17.02 -0.36 6.32
N SER A 278 -15.99 -0.69 5.53
CA SER A 278 -16.13 -1.17 4.16
C SER A 278 -16.36 -2.68 4.06
N LYS A 279 -16.37 -3.41 5.18
CA LYS A 279 -16.41 -4.88 5.21
C LYS A 279 -15.29 -5.50 4.37
N GLY A 280 -14.10 -4.91 4.42
CA GLY A 280 -12.91 -5.33 3.69
C GLY A 280 -12.90 -4.96 2.20
N ASN A 281 -13.73 -4.01 1.74
CA ASN A 281 -13.79 -3.60 0.32
C ASN A 281 -12.63 -2.68 -0.12
N ILE A 282 -11.40 -3.06 0.22
CA ILE A 282 -10.16 -2.44 -0.25
C ILE A 282 -9.60 -3.32 -1.37
N VAL A 283 -9.54 -2.80 -2.60
CA VAL A 283 -9.27 -3.59 -3.81
C VAL A 283 -7.79 -3.74 -4.14
N GLY A 284 -6.93 -3.01 -3.44
CA GLY A 284 -5.48 -3.07 -3.59
C GLY A 284 -4.80 -1.99 -2.77
N MET A 285 -3.49 -2.10 -2.65
CA MET A 285 -2.69 -1.08 -2.00
C MET A 285 -1.27 -0.99 -2.55
N ASP A 286 -0.66 0.19 -2.43
CA ASP A 286 0.78 0.38 -2.61
C ASP A 286 1.40 1.12 -1.42
N LEU A 287 2.68 0.84 -1.16
CA LEU A 287 3.50 1.56 -0.19
C LEU A 287 4.82 1.94 -0.86
N VAL A 288 5.09 3.24 -0.95
CA VAL A 288 6.13 3.83 -1.81
C VAL A 288 7.14 4.66 -1.01
N GLU A 289 8.17 5.16 -1.69
CA GLU A 289 9.22 6.07 -1.22
C GLU A 289 10.09 5.56 -0.06
N VAL A 290 9.98 4.28 0.31
CA VAL A 290 10.90 3.66 1.27
C VAL A 290 12.30 3.57 0.65
N ALA A 291 13.23 4.34 1.21
CA ALA A 291 14.62 4.41 0.81
C ALA A 291 15.53 3.92 1.96
N PRO A 292 15.83 2.61 2.05
CA PRO A 292 16.58 2.02 3.17
C PRO A 292 17.96 2.66 3.40
N VAL A 293 18.60 3.18 2.35
CA VAL A 293 19.93 3.82 2.42
C VAL A 293 19.95 5.05 3.33
N TYR A 294 18.81 5.70 3.58
CA TYR A 294 18.72 6.88 4.44
C TYR A 294 18.26 6.57 5.87
N ASP A 295 18.06 5.29 6.18
CA ASP A 295 17.78 4.83 7.54
C ASP A 295 18.67 3.61 7.87
N PRO A 296 19.90 3.84 8.36
CA PRO A 296 20.83 2.78 8.71
C PRO A 296 20.32 1.85 9.82
N THR A 297 19.28 2.25 10.57
CA THR A 297 18.69 1.43 11.63
C THR A 297 17.62 0.47 11.11
N GLY A 298 17.12 0.69 9.88
CA GLY A 298 16.11 -0.15 9.24
C GLY A 298 14.67 0.08 9.74
N MET A 299 14.46 1.04 10.64
CA MET A 299 13.16 1.29 11.28
C MET A 299 12.05 1.64 10.28
N THR A 300 12.38 2.38 9.23
CA THR A 300 11.44 2.77 8.18
C THR A 300 10.91 1.55 7.42
N SER A 301 11.79 0.58 7.11
CA SER A 301 11.38 -0.67 6.47
C SER A 301 10.56 -1.56 7.41
N ILE A 302 10.90 -1.58 8.71
CA ILE A 302 10.12 -2.29 9.74
C ILE A 302 8.72 -1.70 9.86
N LEU A 303 8.60 -0.36 9.93
CA LEU A 303 7.32 0.35 9.97
C LEU A 303 6.48 0.00 8.74
N ALA A 304 7.06 0.10 7.54
CA ALA A 304 6.37 -0.23 6.30
C ALA A 304 5.87 -1.68 6.26
N ALA A 305 6.72 -2.63 6.64
CA ALA A 305 6.36 -4.04 6.67
C ALA A 305 5.25 -4.35 7.67
N GLN A 306 5.33 -3.80 8.88
CA GLN A 306 4.33 -4.00 9.92
C GLN A 306 2.97 -3.40 9.53
N LEU A 307 2.99 -2.18 8.98
CA LEU A 307 1.78 -1.49 8.52
C LEU A 307 1.06 -2.30 7.43
N LEU A 308 1.80 -2.81 6.44
CA LEU A 308 1.24 -3.64 5.37
C LEU A 308 0.64 -4.95 5.90
N LEU A 309 1.36 -5.66 6.77
CA LEU A 309 0.87 -6.93 7.34
C LEU A 309 -0.41 -6.72 8.17
N ASN A 310 -0.45 -5.69 9.02
CA ASN A 310 -1.64 -5.36 9.79
C ASN A 310 -2.80 -4.94 8.86
N SER A 311 -2.53 -4.13 7.83
CA SER A 311 -3.54 -3.72 6.84
C SER A 311 -4.16 -4.92 6.14
N ILE A 312 -3.34 -5.87 5.67
CA ILE A 312 -3.83 -7.12 5.08
C ILE A 312 -4.66 -7.91 6.10
N GLY A 313 -4.19 -8.02 7.35
CA GLY A 313 -4.91 -8.67 8.44
C GLY A 313 -6.31 -8.10 8.65
N PHE A 314 -6.42 -6.77 8.78
CA PHE A 314 -7.70 -6.08 8.96
C PHE A 314 -8.65 -6.28 7.77
N ILE A 315 -8.14 -6.15 6.53
CA ILE A 315 -8.94 -6.31 5.32
C ILE A 315 -9.54 -7.72 5.25
N PHE A 316 -8.72 -8.74 5.44
CA PHE A 316 -9.15 -10.12 5.25
C PHE A 316 -9.92 -10.71 6.42
N HIS A 317 -9.69 -10.22 7.64
CA HIS A 317 -10.55 -10.53 8.76
C HIS A 317 -11.99 -10.10 8.48
N GLU A 318 -12.20 -8.85 8.04
CA GLU A 318 -13.53 -8.33 7.72
C GLU A 318 -14.18 -9.07 6.54
N ARG A 319 -13.40 -9.45 5.52
CA ARG A 319 -13.90 -10.34 4.44
C ARG A 319 -14.31 -11.71 4.96
N GLY A 320 -13.54 -12.27 5.89
CA GLY A 320 -13.84 -13.53 6.57
C GLY A 320 -15.18 -13.50 7.30
N LEU A 321 -15.43 -12.42 8.05
CA LEU A 321 -16.72 -12.21 8.74
C LEU A 321 -17.90 -12.14 7.76
N VAL A 322 -17.73 -11.48 6.61
CA VAL A 322 -18.77 -11.43 5.56
C VAL A 322 -19.04 -12.82 4.98
N ARG A 323 -18.00 -13.60 4.67
CA ARG A 323 -18.14 -14.97 4.16
C ARG A 323 -18.89 -15.87 5.15
N ALA A 324 -18.48 -15.84 6.42
CA ALA A 324 -19.12 -16.62 7.48
C ALA A 324 -20.60 -16.25 7.69
N ALA A 325 -20.94 -14.96 7.60
CA ALA A 325 -22.34 -14.52 7.70
C ALA A 325 -23.19 -15.06 6.53
N ALA A 326 -22.66 -15.01 5.30
CA ALA A 326 -23.36 -15.52 4.11
C ALA A 326 -23.57 -17.05 4.14
N GLU A 327 -22.59 -17.81 4.66
CA GLU A 327 -22.72 -19.27 4.82
C GLU A 327 -23.82 -19.63 5.83
N ASN A 328 -23.90 -18.91 6.96
CA ASN A 328 -24.93 -19.13 7.97
C ASN A 328 -26.35 -18.82 7.46
N GLU A 329 -26.52 -17.81 6.61
CA GLU A 329 -27.80 -17.50 5.96
C GLU A 329 -28.21 -18.56 4.94
N SER A 330 -27.26 -19.22 4.27
CA SER A 330 -27.55 -20.28 3.29
C SER A 330 -27.98 -21.62 3.91
N LEU A 331 -27.71 -21.81 5.21
CA LEU A 331 -28.02 -23.02 5.97
C LEU A 331 -29.33 -22.90 6.79
N ALA A 332 -29.92 -21.71 6.87
CA ALA A 332 -31.16 -21.41 7.60
C ALA A 332 -32.39 -21.42 6.68
#